data_AF-A0A660UG53-F1
#
_entry.id   AF-A0A660UG53-F1
#
_cell.length_a   1.000
_cell.length_b   1.000
_cell.length_c   1.000
_cell.angle_alpha   90.00
_cell.angle_beta   90.00
_cell.angle_gamma   90.00
#
_symmetry.space_group_name_H-M   'P 1'
#
loop_
_entity.id
_entity.type
_entity.pdbx_description
1 polymer ?
#
loop_
_entity_poly.entity_id
_entity_poly.type
_entity_poly.pdbx_seq_one_letter_code
_entity_poly.pdbx_strand_id
1 'polypeptide(L)'
;MNLSKIIIFVLITLALSSFSMAVAQQEPPVLQAGQVPPFQTGQGLSPMDLLKNVSNAIATAKQASKYFTSGNVWIQRAPAGEIVIKAAIVYQNVAVGVLDFSPIDGTILPCGYHPSVFDTAISLNTIKQKLPSIIANLYVLNGAEFREKEYCWAIPVAYNNKIVAHVRISYDGIHVVPDYPA
;
A
#
# COMPACT_ATOMS: atom_id res chain seq x y z
N MET A 1 -68.90 -33.69 -34.38
CA MET A 1 -68.98 -35.05 -33.80
C MET A 1 -67.57 -35.41 -33.31
N ASN A 2 -67.44 -35.74 -32.01
CA ASN A 2 -66.24 -36.15 -31.24
C ASN A 2 -65.18 -35.05 -31.05
N LEU A 3 -64.92 -34.46 -29.87
CA LEU A 3 -64.86 -34.91 -28.47
C LEU A 3 -63.91 -36.10 -28.19
N SER A 4 -63.03 -35.87 -27.22
CA SER A 4 -62.08 -36.78 -26.56
C SER A 4 -60.72 -36.99 -27.22
N LYS A 5 -59.71 -36.28 -26.69
CA LYS A 5 -58.68 -36.89 -25.83
C LYS A 5 -57.80 -35.83 -25.17
N ILE A 6 -58.11 -35.59 -23.90
CA ILE A 6 -57.24 -35.07 -22.85
C ILE A 6 -56.06 -36.02 -22.70
N ILE A 7 -54.82 -35.52 -22.58
CA ILE A 7 -53.72 -36.05 -21.74
C ILE A 7 -52.57 -35.03 -21.73
N ILE A 8 -52.44 -34.30 -20.62
CA ILE A 8 -51.25 -34.12 -19.76
C ILE A 8 -49.90 -33.95 -20.49
N PHE A 9 -49.19 -32.82 -20.28
CA PHE A 9 -47.83 -32.78 -19.70
C PHE A 9 -47.25 -31.35 -19.61
N VAL A 10 -47.10 -30.89 -18.36
CA VAL A 10 -45.97 -30.10 -17.81
C VAL A 10 -45.85 -28.60 -18.12
N LEU A 11 -46.31 -27.81 -17.14
CA LEU A 11 -45.77 -26.50 -16.80
C LEU A 11 -44.26 -26.62 -16.52
N ILE A 12 -43.43 -25.95 -17.31
CA ILE A 12 -42.05 -25.65 -16.95
C ILE A 12 -42.04 -24.24 -16.36
N THR A 13 -42.18 -24.16 -15.03
CA THR A 13 -41.94 -22.94 -14.26
C THR A 13 -40.43 -22.79 -14.07
N LEU A 14 -39.78 -21.99 -14.92
CA LEU A 14 -38.38 -21.59 -14.74
C LEU A 14 -38.30 -20.59 -13.58
N ALA A 15 -38.06 -21.10 -12.37
CA ALA A 15 -37.61 -20.28 -11.24
C ALA A 15 -36.14 -19.92 -11.48
N LEU A 16 -35.88 -18.70 -11.94
CA LEU A 16 -34.54 -18.10 -11.85
C LEU A 16 -34.25 -17.80 -10.38
N SER A 17 -33.56 -18.71 -9.71
CA SER A 17 -32.93 -18.45 -8.42
C SER A 17 -31.65 -17.66 -8.64
N SER A 18 -31.72 -16.36 -8.37
CA SER A 18 -30.58 -15.46 -8.27
C SER A 18 -29.70 -15.90 -7.10
N PHE A 19 -28.60 -16.60 -7.37
CA PHE A 19 -27.54 -16.80 -6.39
C PHE A 19 -26.77 -15.48 -6.23
N SER A 20 -27.15 -14.67 -5.24
CA SER A 20 -26.25 -13.67 -4.68
C SER A 20 -25.15 -14.40 -3.91
N MET A 21 -24.00 -14.61 -4.54
CA MET A 21 -22.78 -14.91 -3.79
C MET A 21 -22.39 -13.64 -3.03
N ALA A 22 -22.70 -13.62 -1.74
CA ALA A 22 -22.03 -12.72 -0.81
C ALA A 22 -20.55 -13.11 -0.82
N VAL A 23 -19.73 -12.32 -1.52
CA VAL A 23 -18.29 -12.34 -1.34
C VAL A 23 -18.08 -11.93 0.11
N ALA A 24 -17.70 -12.88 0.96
CA ALA A 24 -17.24 -12.58 2.30
C ALA A 24 -16.01 -11.66 2.13
N GLN A 25 -16.24 -10.36 2.29
CA GLN A 25 -15.18 -9.37 2.30
C GLN A 25 -14.45 -9.59 3.62
N GLN A 26 -13.43 -10.47 3.58
CA GLN A 26 -12.56 -10.72 4.71
C GLN A 26 -11.98 -9.37 5.12
N GLU A 27 -12.37 -8.90 6.31
CA GLU A 27 -11.81 -7.67 6.86
C GLU A 27 -10.28 -7.80 6.87
N PRO A 28 -9.55 -6.77 6.41
CA PRO A 28 -8.09 -6.82 6.48
C PRO A 28 -7.71 -7.07 7.95
N PRO A 29 -6.73 -7.96 8.22
CA PRO A 29 -6.29 -8.23 9.58
C PRO A 29 -5.93 -6.90 10.25
N VAL A 30 -6.60 -6.62 11.37
CA VAL A 30 -6.30 -5.46 12.21
C VAL A 30 -4.92 -5.70 12.79
N LEU A 31 -3.95 -4.84 12.46
CA LEU A 31 -2.67 -4.87 13.16
C LEU A 31 -2.95 -4.43 14.60
N GLN A 32 -2.88 -5.37 15.53
CA GLN A 32 -2.84 -5.00 16.95
C GLN A 32 -1.58 -4.14 17.15
N ALA A 33 -1.77 -2.89 17.56
CA ALA A 33 -0.67 -2.01 17.92
C ALA A 33 0.20 -2.71 18.98
N GLY A 34 1.39 -3.17 18.59
CA GLY A 34 2.34 -3.86 19.45
C GLY A 34 2.72 -5.29 19.05
N GLN A 35 2.11 -5.90 18.03
CA GLN A 35 2.55 -7.21 17.52
C GLN A 35 3.38 -7.07 16.24
N VAL A 36 4.57 -6.50 16.35
CA VAL A 36 5.61 -6.80 15.37
C VAL A 36 6.02 -8.25 15.64
N PRO A 37 5.96 -9.18 14.66
CA PRO A 37 6.46 -10.53 14.85
C PRO A 37 7.87 -10.46 15.47
N PRO A 38 8.20 -11.28 16.47
CA PRO A 38 9.53 -11.25 17.06
C PRO A 38 10.57 -11.41 15.96
N PHE A 39 11.55 -10.50 15.91
CA PHE A 39 12.71 -10.61 15.02
C PHE A 39 13.38 -11.96 15.28
N GLN A 40 13.19 -12.92 14.35
CA GLN A 40 13.85 -14.22 14.42
C GLN A 40 15.32 -14.03 14.05
N THR A 41 16.11 -13.60 15.03
CA THR A 41 17.56 -13.61 14.94
C THR A 41 18.03 -15.06 15.08
N GLY A 42 18.37 -15.72 13.96
CA GLY A 42 19.23 -16.92 14.02
C GLY A 42 18.87 -18.12 13.16
N GLN A 43 17.73 -18.14 12.45
CA GLN A 43 17.49 -19.15 11.41
C GLN A 43 17.35 -18.45 10.07
N GLY A 44 18.41 -18.52 9.25
CA GLY A 44 18.37 -17.98 7.90
C GLY A 44 17.23 -18.61 7.13
N LEU A 45 16.30 -17.80 6.63
CA LEU A 45 15.30 -18.28 5.68
C LEU A 45 16.02 -18.90 4.49
N SER A 46 15.58 -20.09 4.09
CA SER A 46 15.96 -20.61 2.79
C SER A 46 15.53 -19.60 1.71
N PRO A 47 16.38 -19.31 0.70
CA PRO A 47 15.98 -18.48 -0.43
C PRO A 47 14.69 -18.96 -1.10
N MET A 48 14.43 -20.27 -1.08
CA MET A 48 13.20 -20.84 -1.63
C MET A 48 11.96 -20.50 -0.82
N ASP A 49 12.07 -20.37 0.50
CA ASP A 49 10.94 -19.97 1.35
C ASP A 49 10.68 -18.47 1.25
N LEU A 50 11.74 -17.69 1.05
CA LEU A 50 11.66 -16.27 0.76
C LEU A 50 10.87 -16.03 -0.55
N LEU A 51 11.30 -16.67 -1.64
CA LEU A 51 10.69 -16.46 -2.97
C LEU A 51 9.20 -16.81 -3.04
N LYS A 52 8.73 -17.75 -2.21
CA LYS A 52 7.28 -18.09 -2.13
C LYS A 52 6.43 -16.92 -1.63
N ASN A 53 6.99 -16.02 -0.83
CA ASN A 53 6.24 -14.96 -0.18
C ASN A 53 6.21 -13.66 -0.98
N VAL A 54 6.99 -13.55 -2.07
CA VAL A 54 7.10 -12.31 -2.86
C VAL A 54 5.74 -11.89 -3.46
N SER A 55 4.97 -12.85 -3.97
CA SER A 55 3.65 -12.58 -4.53
C SER A 55 2.66 -12.12 -3.47
N ASN A 56 2.74 -12.71 -2.28
CA ASN A 56 1.92 -12.33 -1.13
C ASN A 56 2.26 -10.91 -0.69
N ALA A 57 3.56 -10.58 -0.60
CA ALA A 57 4.00 -9.25 -0.20
C ALA A 57 3.47 -8.16 -1.16
N ILE A 58 3.56 -8.40 -2.47
CA ILE A 58 3.03 -7.48 -3.49
C ILE A 58 1.50 -7.38 -3.38
N ALA A 59 0.79 -8.49 -3.18
CA ALA A 59 -0.66 -8.50 -3.02
C ALA A 59 -1.11 -7.73 -1.77
N THR A 60 -0.44 -7.95 -0.65
CA THR A 60 -0.69 -7.25 0.62
C THR A 60 -0.47 -5.75 0.46
N ALA A 61 0.63 -5.33 -0.18
CA ALA A 61 0.88 -3.91 -0.44
C ALA A 61 -0.21 -3.26 -1.32
N LYS A 62 -0.65 -3.95 -2.38
CA LYS A 62 -1.76 -3.49 -3.24
C LYS A 62 -3.10 -3.40 -2.52
N GLN A 63 -3.35 -4.30 -1.58
CA GLN A 63 -4.57 -4.26 -0.77
C GLN A 63 -4.50 -3.09 0.22
N ALA A 64 -3.37 -2.93 0.92
CA ALA A 64 -3.14 -1.85 1.87
C ALA A 64 -3.22 -0.48 1.21
N SER A 65 -2.70 -0.33 -0.03
CA SER A 65 -2.66 0.96 -0.72
C SER A 65 -4.04 1.59 -0.97
N LYS A 66 -5.10 0.78 -0.99
CA LYS A 66 -6.49 1.26 -1.12
C LYS A 66 -6.97 2.04 0.10
N TYR A 67 -6.29 1.90 1.23
CA TYR A 67 -6.63 2.51 2.51
C TYR A 67 -5.56 3.49 2.99
N PHE A 68 -4.62 3.86 2.12
CA PHE A 68 -3.62 4.88 2.46
C PHE A 68 -4.28 6.23 2.64
N THR A 69 -3.84 6.95 3.67
CA THR A 69 -4.27 8.30 3.98
C THR A 69 -3.06 9.23 4.08
N SER A 70 -3.33 10.53 3.97
CA SER A 70 -2.33 11.58 4.14
C SER A 70 -1.96 11.73 5.62
N GLY A 71 -0.68 11.60 5.94
CA GLY A 71 -0.15 11.87 7.27
C GLY A 71 0.41 13.28 7.43
N ASN A 72 1.27 13.44 8.44
CA ASN A 72 1.94 14.70 8.73
C ASN A 72 2.85 15.15 7.58
N VAL A 73 3.00 16.46 7.44
CA VAL A 73 3.95 17.12 6.53
C VAL A 73 4.94 17.93 7.35
N TRP A 74 6.23 17.75 7.15
CA TRP A 74 7.29 18.40 7.91
C TRP A 74 8.49 18.77 7.04
N ILE A 75 9.34 19.65 7.57
CA ILE A 75 10.61 20.03 6.94
C ILE A 75 11.71 19.17 7.58
N GLN A 76 12.51 18.51 6.75
CA GLN A 76 13.75 17.87 7.16
C GLN A 76 14.93 18.71 6.68
N ARG A 77 15.86 19.00 7.60
CA ARG A 77 17.13 19.65 7.29
C ARG A 77 18.26 18.61 7.36
N ALA A 78 19.00 18.46 6.28
CA ALA A 78 20.18 17.60 6.22
C ALA A 78 21.38 18.26 6.93
N PRO A 79 22.45 17.51 7.25
CA PRO A 79 23.59 18.04 8.01
C PRO A 79 24.30 19.24 7.37
N ALA A 80 24.37 19.31 6.03
CA ALA A 80 24.95 20.45 5.32
C ALA A 80 23.97 21.63 5.16
N GLY A 81 22.76 21.51 5.71
CA GLY A 81 21.74 22.56 5.75
C GLY A 81 20.70 22.47 4.63
N GLU A 82 20.82 21.49 3.73
CA GLU A 82 19.84 21.24 2.67
C GLU A 82 18.46 20.92 3.26
N ILE A 83 17.42 21.30 2.54
CA ILE A 83 16.04 21.18 2.96
C ILE A 83 15.29 20.23 2.02
N VAL A 84 14.51 19.33 2.62
CA VAL A 84 13.52 18.50 1.93
C VAL A 84 12.23 18.59 2.70
N ILE A 85 11.10 18.77 2.01
CA ILE A 85 9.79 18.67 2.65
C ILE A 85 9.35 17.21 2.55
N LYS A 86 8.92 16.64 3.66
CA LYS A 86 8.50 15.23 3.76
C LYS A 86 7.03 15.14 4.12
N ALA A 87 6.36 14.10 3.65
CA ALA A 87 5.02 13.75 4.07
C ALA A 87 4.86 12.25 4.31
N ALA A 88 4.10 11.88 5.33
CA ALA A 88 3.86 10.47 5.64
C ALA A 88 2.69 9.91 4.82
N ILE A 89 2.86 8.67 4.36
CA ILE A 89 1.78 7.77 3.94
C ILE A 89 1.34 7.03 5.20
N VAL A 90 0.05 7.09 5.52
CA VAL A 90 -0.51 6.48 6.74
C VAL A 90 -1.41 5.30 6.38
N TYR A 91 -1.29 4.22 7.14
CA TYR A 91 -2.17 3.05 7.09
C TYR A 91 -2.46 2.59 8.51
N GLN A 92 -3.73 2.36 8.85
CA GLN A 92 -4.17 2.00 10.21
C GLN A 92 -3.58 2.92 11.30
N ASN A 93 -3.56 4.24 11.05
CA ASN A 93 -3.02 5.28 11.94
C ASN A 93 -1.50 5.22 12.21
N VAL A 94 -0.75 4.46 11.40
CA VAL A 94 0.72 4.38 11.50
C VAL A 94 1.35 4.80 10.18
N ALA A 95 2.51 5.47 10.24
CA ALA A 95 3.29 5.82 9.06
C ALA A 95 3.89 4.54 8.44
N VAL A 96 3.68 4.33 7.15
CA VAL A 96 4.12 3.13 6.41
C VAL A 96 4.99 3.46 5.19
N GLY A 97 5.22 4.74 4.95
CA GLY A 97 6.13 5.24 3.93
C GLY A 97 6.24 6.76 4.01
N VAL A 98 7.27 7.31 3.37
CA VAL A 98 7.53 8.75 3.32
C VAL A 98 7.68 9.22 1.88
N LEU A 99 6.99 10.30 1.55
CA LEU A 99 7.09 11.03 0.29
C LEU A 99 8.00 12.23 0.47
N ASP A 100 8.84 12.49 -0.53
CA ASP A 100 9.73 13.65 -0.56
C ASP A 100 9.20 14.69 -1.55
N PHE A 101 9.29 15.96 -1.18
CA PHE A 101 8.82 17.10 -1.96
C PHE A 101 9.93 18.13 -2.12
N SER A 102 9.98 18.71 -3.32
CA SER A 102 10.82 19.84 -3.65
C SER A 102 10.45 21.05 -2.78
N PRO A 103 11.41 21.64 -2.06
CA PRO A 103 11.17 22.86 -1.28
C PRO A 103 10.98 24.11 -2.14
N ILE A 104 11.20 24.01 -3.46
CA ILE A 104 11.08 25.12 -4.41
C ILE A 104 9.63 25.28 -4.89
N ASP A 105 9.02 24.17 -5.36
CA ASP A 105 7.73 24.20 -6.05
C ASP A 105 6.70 23.20 -5.49
N GLY A 106 7.08 22.43 -4.46
CA GLY A 106 6.23 21.42 -3.84
C GLY A 106 5.90 20.25 -4.76
N THR A 107 6.70 20.01 -5.80
CA THR A 107 6.57 18.81 -6.62
C THR A 107 7.07 17.59 -5.85
N ILE A 108 6.42 16.45 -6.04
CA ILE A 108 6.87 15.19 -5.48
C ILE A 108 8.13 14.70 -6.19
N LEU A 109 9.12 14.30 -5.40
CA LEU A 109 10.43 13.86 -5.85
C LEU A 109 10.47 12.34 -6.01
N PRO A 110 11.31 11.82 -6.93
CA PRO A 110 11.63 10.40 -6.96
C PRO A 110 12.25 9.96 -5.63
N CYS A 111 11.96 8.73 -5.21
CA CYS A 111 12.59 8.11 -4.07
C CYS A 111 14.12 8.10 -4.26
N GLY A 112 14.86 8.56 -3.24
CA GLY A 112 16.33 8.66 -3.28
C GLY A 112 16.89 9.90 -3.97
N TYR A 113 16.05 10.78 -4.52
CA TYR A 113 16.50 12.07 -5.05
C TYR A 113 16.71 13.08 -3.92
N HIS A 114 17.90 13.66 -3.85
CA HIS A 114 18.29 14.61 -2.80
C HIS A 114 18.49 16.00 -3.40
N PRO A 115 17.57 16.95 -3.17
CA PRO A 115 17.72 18.31 -3.68
C PRO A 115 18.76 19.09 -2.86
N SER A 116 19.69 19.78 -3.53
CA SER A 116 20.64 20.71 -2.91
C SER A 116 20.02 22.11 -2.79
N VAL A 117 19.07 22.28 -1.87
CA VAL A 117 18.34 23.53 -1.67
C VAL A 117 18.42 23.94 -0.20
N PHE A 118 18.77 25.18 0.12
CA PHE A 118 19.04 25.62 1.49
C PHE A 118 17.92 26.46 2.12
N ASP A 119 16.92 26.86 1.32
CA ASP A 119 15.78 27.65 1.75
C ASP A 119 14.48 27.16 1.10
N THR A 120 13.35 27.42 1.74
CA THR A 120 12.04 26.95 1.28
C THR A 120 11.27 28.09 0.63
N ALA A 121 10.86 27.91 -0.64
CA ALA A 121 10.03 28.89 -1.35
C ALA A 121 8.53 28.59 -1.22
N ILE A 122 8.16 27.39 -0.77
CA ILE A 122 6.76 26.94 -0.68
C ILE A 122 6.26 26.79 0.76
N SER A 123 4.98 27.14 0.98
CA SER A 123 4.31 26.87 2.25
C SER A 123 3.98 25.38 2.44
N LEU A 124 4.13 24.87 3.67
CA LEU A 124 3.69 23.51 4.01
C LEU A 124 2.19 23.31 3.79
N ASN A 125 1.38 24.36 3.93
CA ASN A 125 -0.06 24.30 3.73
C ASN A 125 -0.41 23.94 2.28
N THR A 126 0.35 24.44 1.31
CA THR A 126 0.17 24.08 -0.11
C THR A 126 0.36 22.59 -0.33
N ILE A 127 1.36 21.98 0.31
CA ILE A 127 1.59 20.53 0.22
C ILE A 127 0.49 19.76 0.95
N LYS A 128 0.11 20.19 2.15
CA LYS A 128 -1.00 19.57 2.91
C LYS A 128 -2.31 19.55 2.12
N GLN A 129 -2.62 20.59 1.37
CA GLN A 129 -3.82 20.66 0.52
C GLN A 129 -3.77 19.69 -0.67
N LYS A 130 -2.59 19.50 -1.27
CA LYS A 130 -2.41 18.60 -2.43
C LYS A 130 -2.29 17.12 -2.03
N LEU A 131 -1.77 16.85 -0.82
CA LEU A 131 -1.38 15.52 -0.37
C LEU A 131 -2.50 14.48 -0.46
N PRO A 132 -3.76 14.74 -0.05
CA PRO A 132 -4.83 13.75 -0.19
C PRO A 132 -5.04 13.28 -1.64
N SER A 133 -4.97 14.20 -2.61
CA SER A 133 -5.09 13.87 -4.03
C SER A 133 -3.88 13.05 -4.52
N ILE A 134 -2.67 13.38 -4.07
CA ILE A 134 -1.47 12.60 -4.40
C ILE A 134 -1.60 11.17 -3.86
N ILE A 135 -1.95 11.01 -2.58
CA ILE A 135 -2.12 9.70 -1.94
C ILE A 135 -3.15 8.84 -2.68
N ALA A 136 -4.30 9.43 -3.05
CA ALA A 136 -5.36 8.74 -3.78
C ALA A 136 -4.94 8.22 -5.16
N ASN A 137 -3.88 8.79 -5.74
CA ASN A 137 -3.34 8.42 -7.06
C ASN A 137 -2.03 7.61 -6.97
N LEU A 138 -1.59 7.22 -5.77
CA LEU A 138 -0.48 6.30 -5.62
C LEU A 138 -0.86 4.90 -6.14
N TYR A 139 0.08 4.22 -6.75
CA TYR A 139 -0.09 2.83 -7.19
C TYR A 139 1.14 2.00 -6.87
N VAL A 140 0.90 0.75 -6.50
CA VAL A 140 1.94 -0.22 -6.15
C VAL A 140 2.42 -0.94 -7.42
N LEU A 141 3.73 -0.98 -7.63
CA LEU A 141 4.32 -1.70 -8.76
C LEU A 141 4.49 -3.21 -8.45
N ASN A 142 4.65 -4.03 -9.50
CA ASN A 142 4.90 -5.47 -9.38
C ASN A 142 6.38 -5.80 -9.09
N GLY A 143 7.02 -5.02 -8.22
CA GLY A 143 8.40 -5.24 -7.80
C GLY A 143 8.49 -5.48 -6.30
N ALA A 144 9.54 -6.17 -5.86
CA ALA A 144 9.84 -6.35 -4.45
C ALA A 144 11.35 -6.52 -4.26
N GLU A 145 11.91 -5.82 -3.28
CA GLU A 145 13.30 -5.99 -2.85
C GLU A 145 13.31 -6.53 -1.43
N PHE A 146 14.03 -7.62 -1.16
CA PHE A 146 14.18 -8.11 0.20
C PHE A 146 15.27 -7.33 0.95
N ARG A 147 14.93 -6.77 2.10
CA ARG A 147 15.84 -6.03 2.99
C ARG A 147 16.23 -6.94 4.15
N GLU A 148 17.35 -7.65 4.02
CA GLU A 148 17.79 -8.65 5.00
C GLU A 148 17.91 -8.08 6.43
N LYS A 149 18.49 -6.87 6.58
CA LYS A 149 18.67 -6.22 7.88
C LYS A 149 17.36 -5.88 8.59
N GLU A 150 16.31 -5.61 7.82
CA GLU A 150 14.98 -5.23 8.31
C GLU A 150 14.01 -6.41 8.30
N TYR A 151 14.44 -7.53 7.70
CA TYR A 151 13.68 -8.76 7.53
C TYR A 151 12.29 -8.53 6.91
N CYS A 152 12.26 -7.72 5.85
CA CYS A 152 11.04 -7.28 5.17
C CYS A 152 11.24 -7.14 3.66
N TRP A 153 10.14 -7.12 2.91
CA TRP A 153 10.07 -6.73 1.52
C TRP A 153 9.81 -5.23 1.39
N ALA A 154 10.68 -4.51 0.69
CA ALA A 154 10.42 -3.16 0.23
C ALA A 154 9.66 -3.22 -1.11
N ILE A 155 8.41 -2.76 -1.10
CA ILE A 155 7.54 -2.74 -2.28
C ILE A 155 7.48 -1.30 -2.82
N PRO A 156 7.86 -1.04 -4.08
CA PRO A 156 7.87 0.30 -4.65
C PRO A 156 6.45 0.83 -4.89
N VAL A 157 6.24 2.05 -4.42
CA VAL A 157 5.03 2.85 -4.64
C VAL A 157 5.36 3.96 -5.62
N ALA A 158 4.51 4.11 -6.61
CA ALA A 158 4.70 5.04 -7.71
C ALA A 158 3.58 6.08 -7.82
N TYR A 159 3.94 7.22 -8.40
CA TYR A 159 3.05 8.31 -8.76
C TYR A 159 3.62 9.02 -10.00
N ASN A 160 2.78 9.34 -10.98
CA ASN A 160 3.18 9.98 -12.25
C ASN A 160 4.44 9.37 -12.89
N ASN A 161 4.49 8.04 -13.01
CA ASN A 161 5.59 7.27 -13.61
C ASN A 161 6.94 7.35 -12.86
N LYS A 162 6.94 7.67 -11.57
CA LYS A 162 8.14 7.70 -10.71
C LYS A 162 7.91 6.83 -9.48
N ILE A 163 8.92 6.09 -9.05
CA ILE A 163 8.92 5.51 -7.70
C ILE A 163 9.13 6.67 -6.72
N VAL A 164 8.20 6.85 -5.79
CA VAL A 164 8.20 7.98 -4.85
C VAL A 164 8.35 7.55 -3.39
N ALA A 165 8.09 6.28 -3.09
CA ALA A 165 8.30 5.69 -1.78
C ALA A 165 8.45 4.16 -1.90
N HIS A 166 8.80 3.55 -0.77
CA HIS A 166 8.64 2.12 -0.55
C HIS A 166 7.68 1.90 0.62
N VAL A 167 6.88 0.85 0.54
CA VAL A 167 6.12 0.32 1.68
C VAL A 167 6.76 -1.00 2.08
N ARG A 168 6.99 -1.18 3.38
CA ARG A 168 7.58 -2.41 3.91
C ARG A 168 6.50 -3.43 4.24
N ILE A 169 6.72 -4.67 3.82
CA ILE A 169 5.89 -5.84 4.16
C ILE A 169 6.77 -6.86 4.86
N SER A 170 6.29 -7.51 5.92
CA SER A 170 7.03 -8.54 6.65
C SER A 170 7.50 -9.67 5.72
N TYR A 171 8.57 -10.37 6.10
CA TYR A 171 9.17 -11.46 5.31
C TYR A 171 8.17 -12.56 4.87
N ASP A 172 7.14 -12.83 5.67
CA ASP A 172 6.05 -13.77 5.40
C ASP A 172 5.04 -13.25 4.34
N GLY A 173 5.14 -11.97 3.98
CA GLY A 173 4.36 -11.32 2.94
C GLY A 173 2.97 -10.87 3.36
N ILE A 174 2.60 -10.91 4.65
CA ILE A 174 1.20 -10.70 5.10
C ILE A 174 0.98 -9.47 5.99
N HIS A 175 2.01 -8.89 6.60
CA HIS A 175 1.87 -7.72 7.48
C HIS A 175 2.53 -6.48 6.90
N VAL A 176 1.83 -5.34 6.92
CA VAL A 176 2.45 -4.04 6.63
C VAL A 176 3.31 -3.64 7.82
N VAL A 177 4.57 -3.31 7.56
CA VAL A 177 5.53 -2.91 8.58
C VAL A 177 5.59 -1.38 8.63
N PRO A 178 5.49 -0.78 9.82
CA PRO A 178 5.66 0.66 9.99
C PRO A 178 7.00 1.16 9.46
N ASP A 179 7.00 2.38 8.92
CA ASP A 179 8.21 3.09 8.52
C ASP A 179 8.65 4.00 9.67
N TYR A 180 9.33 3.40 10.65
CA TYR A 180 9.97 4.16 11.72
C TYR A 180 11.29 4.75 11.22
N PRO A 181 11.63 6.01 11.56
CA PRO A 181 12.98 6.50 11.37
C PRO A 181 13.95 5.60 12.14
N ALA A 182 14.97 5.10 11.44
CA ALA A 182 16.10 4.38 12.03
C ALA A 182 17.04 5.32 12.80
#